data_AF-A0A1X1FAT4-F1
#
_entry.id   AF-A0A1X1FAT4-F1
#
_cell.length_a   1.000
_cell.length_b   1.000
_cell.length_c   1.000
_cell.angle_alpha   90.00
_cell.angle_beta   90.00
_cell.angle_gamma   90.00
#
_symmetry.space_group_name_H-M   'P 1'
#
loop_
_entity.id
_entity.type
_entity.pdbx_description
1 polymer ?
#
loop_
_entity_poly.entity_id
_entity_poly.type
_entity_poly.pdbx_seq_one_letter_code
_entity_poly.pdbx_strand_id
1 'polypeptide(L)'
;MKTALMNDVMRSLKHDNYLIMESTPSQVNWHPYNRAKRPGMHEMGSLQQVAHGADSVLYFQLHQSLGASEMFHGAVIANHRGSNTRAFKDVQKVGQDLQSLQAAHGTTRTAAKVAIVFDYDNMWGLDDARNYANETKKYWRTIQEHYQYFWEHDIPVEIIATTDDLTAYDLVIDPMHFMMSARFATKLKAYVQQGGHLIGTYITGVVDHDFLAYQGDGLADLEATYGIKVQETDTLYPQQHNALTAYHQAYQVNDYCDVVETTTAQVLGTYQKDFYAGTPAVTVNQLGQGAAYYLAARTDTDFLDAFYKRLATSLALKPALPVIKANAKVSIQVRENATTRYYFVINFSHRPTTVTLEVPLRQIFENQVVSGKQDLASYGVQVYMMNK
;
A
#
# COMPACT_ATOMS: atom_id res chain seq x y z
N MET A 1 7.49 2.67 -2.07
CA MET A 1 6.30 2.29 -1.27
C MET A 1 5.44 3.47 -0.80
N LYS A 2 5.84 4.37 0.12
CA LYS A 2 4.91 5.42 0.66
C LYS A 2 4.19 6.26 -0.40
N THR A 3 4.92 6.73 -1.42
CA THR A 3 4.33 7.44 -2.57
C THR A 3 3.41 6.54 -3.40
N ALA A 4 3.73 5.26 -3.56
CA ALA A 4 2.90 4.30 -4.27
C ALA A 4 1.53 4.12 -3.60
N LEU A 5 1.53 3.96 -2.26
CA LEU A 5 0.30 3.89 -1.48
C LEU A 5 -0.56 5.15 -1.66
N MET A 6 0.03 6.35 -1.61
CA MET A 6 -0.72 7.58 -1.82
C MET A 6 -1.29 7.69 -3.24
N ASN A 7 -0.52 7.26 -4.25
CA ASN A 7 -1.02 7.19 -5.63
C ASN A 7 -2.19 6.23 -5.76
N ASP A 8 -2.10 5.07 -5.08
CA ASP A 8 -3.19 4.10 -5.03
C ASP A 8 -4.42 4.70 -4.33
N VAL A 9 -4.28 5.44 -3.22
CA VAL A 9 -5.39 6.19 -2.61
C VAL A 9 -6.04 7.12 -3.64
N MET A 10 -5.26 7.98 -4.30
CA MET A 10 -5.81 8.99 -5.21
C MET A 10 -6.55 8.38 -6.39
N ARG A 11 -6.05 7.29 -6.96
CA ARG A 11 -6.75 6.52 -8.00
C ARG A 11 -8.05 5.91 -7.45
N SER A 12 -7.97 5.27 -6.29
CA SER A 12 -9.08 4.48 -5.73
C SER A 12 -10.30 5.33 -5.37
N LEU A 13 -10.11 6.62 -5.05
CA LEU A 13 -11.22 7.56 -4.77
C LEU A 13 -12.30 7.58 -5.86
N LYS A 14 -11.94 7.28 -7.11
CA LYS A 14 -12.87 7.21 -8.25
C LYS A 14 -12.78 5.90 -9.03
N HIS A 15 -11.97 4.95 -8.57
CA HIS A 15 -11.64 3.71 -9.30
C HIS A 15 -11.20 3.99 -10.75
N ASP A 16 -10.49 5.10 -10.97
CA ASP A 16 -10.15 5.61 -12.30
C ASP A 16 -8.81 6.35 -12.27
N ASN A 17 -8.23 6.61 -13.44
CA ASN A 17 -7.02 7.41 -13.57
C ASN A 17 -7.21 8.80 -12.95
N TYR A 18 -6.10 9.39 -12.52
CA TYR A 18 -6.07 10.69 -11.86
C TYR A 18 -5.06 11.62 -12.50
N LEU A 19 -5.09 12.90 -12.10
CA LEU A 19 -4.08 13.87 -12.49
C LEU A 19 -3.22 14.18 -11.26
N ILE A 20 -1.93 13.89 -11.34
CA ILE A 20 -0.98 14.46 -10.37
C ILE A 20 -0.79 15.93 -10.74
N MET A 21 -1.27 16.81 -9.85
CA MET A 21 -1.29 18.25 -10.11
C MET A 21 0.03 18.92 -9.77
N GLU A 22 0.71 18.44 -8.72
CA GLU A 22 1.94 19.06 -8.26
C GLU A 22 2.97 18.01 -7.83
N SER A 23 4.19 18.22 -8.29
CA SER A 23 5.39 17.61 -7.74
C SER A 23 6.56 18.57 -7.98
N THR A 24 7.57 18.55 -7.11
CA THR A 24 8.79 19.33 -7.37
C THR A 24 9.70 18.61 -8.37
N PRO A 25 10.29 19.30 -9.36
CA PRO A 25 11.32 18.70 -10.21
C PRO A 25 12.66 18.52 -9.50
N SER A 26 12.86 19.15 -8.33
CA SER A 26 14.14 19.10 -7.61
C SER A 26 13.98 18.96 -6.09
N GLN A 27 13.73 20.06 -5.38
CA GLN A 27 13.55 20.13 -3.93
C GLN A 27 12.33 20.98 -3.57
N VAL A 28 11.88 20.90 -2.33
CA VAL A 28 10.89 21.84 -1.77
C VAL A 28 11.61 22.89 -0.91
N ASN A 29 10.86 23.80 -0.30
CA ASN A 29 11.36 24.85 0.62
C ASN A 29 10.90 24.64 2.08
N TRP A 30 9.93 23.76 2.34
CA TRP A 30 9.24 23.65 3.65
C TRP A 30 9.53 22.35 4.41
N HIS A 31 10.36 21.46 3.89
CA HIS A 31 10.79 20.28 4.64
C HIS A 31 11.82 20.65 5.71
N PRO A 32 11.94 19.86 6.80
CA PRO A 32 13.04 19.99 7.76
C PRO A 32 14.43 19.95 7.09
N TYR A 33 14.54 19.20 5.99
CA TYR A 33 15.71 19.17 5.12
C TYR A 33 15.28 19.21 3.66
N ASN A 34 15.50 20.36 3.02
CA ASN A 34 15.17 20.61 1.61
C ASN A 34 16.21 19.98 0.67
N ARG A 35 16.23 18.64 0.62
CA ARG A 35 17.19 17.88 -0.17
C ARG A 35 16.71 17.71 -1.61
N ALA A 36 17.52 18.11 -2.57
CA ALA A 36 17.25 17.87 -3.98
C ALA A 36 17.30 16.38 -4.37
N LYS A 37 16.37 16.00 -5.27
CA LYS A 37 16.36 14.73 -6.01
C LYS A 37 17.73 14.42 -6.59
N ARG A 38 18.19 13.17 -6.48
CA ARG A 38 19.42 12.68 -7.12
C ARG A 38 19.18 12.42 -8.62
N PRO A 39 20.24 12.35 -9.45
CA PRO A 39 20.10 11.95 -10.85
C PRO A 39 19.25 10.68 -11.01
N GLY A 40 18.33 10.66 -11.97
CA GLY A 40 17.36 9.58 -12.19
C GLY A 40 16.13 9.62 -11.29
N MET A 41 16.20 10.19 -10.07
CA MET A 41 15.05 10.19 -9.15
C MET A 41 13.86 11.01 -9.64
N HIS A 42 14.09 12.02 -10.49
CA HIS A 42 12.98 12.79 -11.06
C HIS A 42 12.16 11.93 -12.02
N GLU A 43 12.82 11.30 -13.00
CA GLU A 43 12.20 10.36 -13.93
C GLU A 43 11.52 9.20 -13.21
N MET A 44 12.22 8.57 -12.25
CA MET A 44 11.66 7.52 -11.39
C MET A 44 10.38 7.96 -10.67
N GLY A 45 10.40 9.13 -10.02
CA GLY A 45 9.24 9.62 -9.29
C GLY A 45 8.08 10.00 -10.20
N SER A 46 8.36 10.61 -11.36
CA SER A 46 7.34 10.99 -12.35
C SER A 46 6.70 9.76 -12.98
N LEU A 47 7.48 8.77 -13.41
CA LEU A 47 6.94 7.56 -14.03
C LEU A 47 6.34 6.60 -13.01
N GLN A 48 6.69 6.68 -11.72
CA GLN A 48 5.94 6.02 -10.66
C GLN A 48 4.50 6.54 -10.56
N GLN A 49 4.28 7.85 -10.73
CA GLN A 49 2.91 8.41 -10.76
C GLN A 49 2.13 7.81 -11.93
N VAL A 50 2.71 7.86 -13.13
CA VAL A 50 2.08 7.32 -14.34
C VAL A 50 1.77 5.84 -14.18
N ALA A 51 2.70 5.05 -13.64
CA ALA A 51 2.54 3.61 -13.44
C ALA A 51 1.37 3.24 -12.50
N HIS A 52 1.01 4.11 -11.57
CA HIS A 52 -0.09 3.91 -10.63
C HIS A 52 -1.43 4.51 -11.09
N GLY A 53 -1.48 5.12 -12.28
CA GLY A 53 -2.71 5.64 -12.89
C GLY A 53 -2.75 7.15 -13.10
N ALA A 54 -1.63 7.88 -12.95
CA ALA A 54 -1.62 9.29 -13.32
C ALA A 54 -1.62 9.46 -14.85
N ASP A 55 -2.48 10.33 -15.36
CA ASP A 55 -2.51 10.78 -16.77
C ASP A 55 -1.85 12.13 -16.98
N SER A 56 -1.10 12.59 -15.97
CA SER A 56 -0.30 13.81 -16.03
C SER A 56 1.04 13.63 -15.32
N VAL A 57 1.96 14.56 -15.59
CA VAL A 57 3.11 14.86 -14.73
C VAL A 57 3.23 16.39 -14.69
N LEU A 58 2.67 17.00 -13.65
CA LEU A 58 2.65 18.44 -13.47
C LEU A 58 3.53 18.87 -12.29
N TYR A 59 3.98 20.12 -12.35
CA TYR A 59 4.95 20.67 -11.39
C TYR A 59 4.44 21.95 -10.77
N PHE A 60 4.54 22.01 -9.44
CA PHE A 60 4.76 23.29 -8.78
C PHE A 60 6.28 23.51 -8.73
N GLN A 61 6.85 24.46 -9.47
CA GLN A 61 6.24 25.42 -10.39
C GLN A 61 7.05 25.49 -11.70
N LEU A 62 6.54 26.20 -12.71
CA LEU A 62 7.24 26.36 -13.98
C LEU A 62 8.50 27.24 -13.84
N HIS A 63 8.36 28.42 -13.24
CA HIS A 63 9.47 29.35 -13.01
C HIS A 63 9.56 29.66 -11.52
N GLN A 64 10.77 29.66 -10.97
CA GLN A 64 10.97 30.03 -9.56
C GLN A 64 10.47 31.45 -9.27
N SER A 65 9.80 31.63 -8.14
CA SER A 65 9.41 32.95 -7.65
C SER A 65 10.65 33.80 -7.34
N LEU A 66 10.60 35.11 -7.61
CA LEU A 66 11.72 36.02 -7.31
C LEU A 66 11.85 36.35 -5.80
N GLY A 67 10.79 36.15 -5.02
CA GLY A 67 10.75 36.48 -3.60
C GLY A 67 9.63 35.76 -2.85
N ALA A 68 9.44 36.13 -1.59
CA ALA A 68 8.51 35.52 -0.64
C ALA A 68 8.84 34.06 -0.25
N SER A 69 7.90 33.39 0.41
CA SER A 69 8.10 32.11 1.12
C SER A 69 8.63 30.97 0.23
N GLU A 70 8.33 31.00 -1.07
CA GLU A 70 8.63 29.89 -1.99
C GLU A 70 9.70 30.21 -3.04
N MET A 71 10.46 31.31 -2.88
CA MET A 71 11.55 31.68 -3.82
C MET A 71 12.65 30.62 -3.96
N PHE A 72 12.75 29.69 -3.00
CA PHE A 72 13.69 28.57 -3.01
C PHE A 72 13.03 27.21 -3.30
N HIS A 73 11.72 27.16 -3.54
CA HIS A 73 11.06 25.94 -4.00
C HIS A 73 11.61 25.55 -5.39
N GLY A 74 11.75 24.25 -5.66
CA GLY A 74 12.18 23.77 -6.96
C GLY A 74 11.21 24.18 -8.08
N ALA A 75 11.76 24.52 -9.24
CA ALA A 75 10.98 24.79 -10.44
C ALA A 75 11.66 24.19 -11.67
N VAL A 76 10.94 24.14 -12.79
CA VAL A 76 11.51 23.75 -14.08
C VAL A 76 12.58 24.77 -14.51
N ILE A 77 12.25 26.05 -14.45
CA ILE A 77 13.13 27.18 -14.75
C ILE A 77 13.55 27.83 -13.43
N ALA A 78 14.85 27.76 -13.13
CA ALA A 78 15.40 28.37 -11.92
C ALA A 78 15.75 29.84 -12.14
N ASN A 79 15.68 30.66 -11.09
CA ASN A 79 16.09 32.08 -11.17
C ASN A 79 17.56 32.22 -11.58
N HIS A 80 18.41 31.31 -11.10
CA HIS A 80 19.81 31.24 -11.49
C HIS A 80 20.01 30.14 -12.54
N ARG A 81 20.71 30.47 -13.63
CA ARG A 81 20.97 29.62 -14.80
C ARG A 81 19.75 29.25 -15.66
N GLY A 82 18.53 29.67 -15.30
CA GLY A 82 17.34 29.47 -16.13
C GLY A 82 17.12 27.98 -16.46
N SER A 83 17.04 27.69 -17.76
CA SER A 83 16.93 26.34 -18.32
C SER A 83 18.26 25.56 -18.41
N ASN A 84 19.40 26.17 -18.05
CA ASN A 84 20.70 25.51 -18.06
C ASN A 84 21.02 24.87 -16.70
N THR A 85 20.08 24.09 -16.15
CA THR A 85 20.22 23.36 -14.88
C THR A 85 20.05 21.87 -15.09
N ARG A 86 20.55 21.06 -14.13
CA ARG A 86 20.31 19.61 -14.11
C ARG A 86 18.80 19.30 -14.02
N ALA A 87 18.06 20.05 -13.19
CA ALA A 87 16.62 19.84 -13.02
C ALA A 87 15.84 20.10 -14.33
N PHE A 88 16.21 21.14 -15.09
CA PHE A 88 15.61 21.36 -16.41
C PHE A 88 15.86 20.18 -17.36
N LYS A 89 17.09 19.65 -17.39
CA LYS A 89 17.43 18.47 -18.21
C LYS A 89 16.67 17.21 -17.77
N ASP A 90 16.52 16.98 -16.47
CA ASP A 90 15.70 15.89 -15.93
C ASP A 90 14.23 16.02 -16.39
N VAL A 91 13.67 17.24 -16.34
CA VAL A 91 12.30 17.52 -16.81
C VAL A 91 12.17 17.29 -18.32
N GLN A 92 13.17 17.70 -19.11
CA GLN A 92 13.21 17.44 -20.56
C GLN A 92 13.19 15.93 -20.86
N LYS A 93 13.97 15.12 -20.13
CA LYS A 93 13.96 13.66 -20.27
C LYS A 93 12.57 13.09 -20.02
N VAL A 94 11.93 13.47 -18.91
CA VAL A 94 10.55 13.05 -18.62
C VAL A 94 9.59 13.46 -19.72
N GLY A 95 9.70 14.68 -20.27
CA GLY A 95 8.88 15.11 -21.40
C GLY A 95 9.03 14.21 -22.65
N GLN A 96 10.26 13.79 -22.97
CA GLN A 96 10.54 12.86 -24.08
C GLN A 96 9.96 11.46 -23.82
N ASP A 97 10.05 10.97 -22.58
CA ASP A 97 9.50 9.68 -22.18
C ASP A 97 7.98 9.68 -22.28
N LEU A 98 7.32 10.75 -21.84
CA LEU A 98 5.87 10.91 -21.95
C LEU A 98 5.41 10.98 -23.41
N GLN A 99 6.17 11.60 -24.30
CA GLN A 99 5.89 11.57 -25.75
C GLN A 99 5.95 10.13 -26.30
N SER A 100 6.93 9.33 -25.85
CA SER A 100 7.05 7.92 -26.24
C SER A 100 5.93 7.04 -25.66
N LEU A 101 5.32 7.48 -24.56
CA LEU A 101 4.25 6.79 -23.84
C LEU A 101 2.83 7.24 -24.24
N GLN A 102 2.64 8.03 -25.29
CA GLN A 102 1.31 8.51 -25.71
C GLN A 102 0.27 7.40 -25.85
N ALA A 103 0.65 6.24 -26.39
CA ALA A 103 -0.24 5.09 -26.53
C ALA A 103 -0.69 4.48 -25.19
N ALA A 104 0.08 4.70 -24.12
CA ALA A 104 -0.25 4.26 -22.77
C ALA A 104 -1.28 5.17 -22.07
N HIS A 105 -1.57 6.37 -22.59
CA HIS A 105 -2.56 7.28 -21.99
C HIS A 105 -3.97 6.66 -21.95
N GLY A 106 -4.35 5.85 -22.94
CA GLY A 106 -5.64 5.16 -23.00
C GLY A 106 -5.69 3.84 -22.20
N THR A 107 -4.88 3.71 -21.15
CA THR A 107 -4.80 2.49 -20.33
C THR A 107 -5.17 2.79 -18.88
N THR A 108 -5.66 1.79 -18.17
CA THR A 108 -5.90 1.86 -16.72
C THR A 108 -4.97 0.90 -16.00
N ARG A 109 -4.79 1.04 -14.69
CA ARG A 109 -4.03 0.06 -13.91
C ARG A 109 -4.71 -1.31 -13.98
N THR A 110 -3.92 -2.38 -14.00
CA THR A 110 -4.46 -3.74 -13.84
C THR A 110 -5.30 -3.81 -12.57
N ALA A 111 -6.51 -4.38 -12.72
CA ALA A 111 -7.48 -4.49 -11.64
C ALA A 111 -6.90 -5.21 -10.43
N ALA A 112 -7.09 -4.63 -9.24
CA ALA A 112 -6.65 -5.22 -8.00
C ALA A 112 -7.60 -6.34 -7.55
N LYS A 113 -7.01 -7.38 -6.96
CA LYS A 113 -7.73 -8.43 -6.22
C LYS A 113 -7.54 -8.34 -4.72
N VAL A 114 -6.75 -7.36 -4.29
CA VAL A 114 -6.51 -7.03 -2.89
C VAL A 114 -7.01 -5.61 -2.66
N ALA A 115 -7.78 -5.42 -1.60
CA ALA A 115 -8.18 -4.11 -1.14
C ALA A 115 -7.74 -3.88 0.31
N ILE A 116 -7.40 -2.63 0.62
CA ILE A 116 -7.19 -2.17 2.00
C ILE A 116 -8.22 -1.08 2.29
N VAL A 117 -8.98 -1.23 3.37
CA VAL A 117 -9.94 -0.23 3.81
C VAL A 117 -9.19 0.97 4.39
N PHE A 118 -9.57 2.16 3.96
CA PHE A 118 -9.14 3.42 4.57
C PHE A 118 -10.36 4.33 4.74
N ASP A 119 -10.47 4.91 5.93
CA ASP A 119 -11.60 5.73 6.33
C ASP A 119 -11.09 6.94 7.12
N TYR A 120 -11.51 8.14 6.70
CA TYR A 120 -11.08 9.39 7.30
C TYR A 120 -11.73 9.62 8.67
N ASP A 121 -13.00 9.25 8.83
CA ASP A 121 -13.70 9.39 10.10
C ASP A 121 -13.08 8.45 11.15
N ASN A 122 -12.70 7.23 10.75
CA ASN A 122 -11.89 6.32 11.56
C ASN A 122 -10.53 6.93 11.93
N MET A 123 -9.82 7.54 10.98
CA MET A 123 -8.54 8.19 11.26
C MET A 123 -8.71 9.29 12.32
N TRP A 124 -9.72 10.16 12.17
CA TRP A 124 -9.98 11.25 13.10
C TRP A 124 -10.45 10.76 14.46
N GLY A 125 -11.41 9.83 14.49
CA GLY A 125 -11.92 9.25 15.72
C GLY A 125 -10.82 8.55 16.51
N LEU A 126 -10.04 7.68 15.86
CA LEU A 126 -8.94 7.00 16.52
C LEU A 126 -7.89 7.99 17.04
N ASP A 127 -7.53 9.02 16.26
CA ASP A 127 -6.55 10.03 16.69
C ASP A 127 -7.03 10.81 17.93
N ASP A 128 -8.30 11.21 17.97
CA ASP A 128 -8.89 11.99 19.06
C ASP A 128 -9.14 11.17 20.34
N ALA A 129 -9.37 9.85 20.22
CA ALA A 129 -9.68 8.97 21.35
C ALA A 129 -8.69 9.11 22.52
N ARG A 130 -9.20 9.34 23.74
CA ARG A 130 -8.39 9.44 24.97
C ARG A 130 -8.12 8.06 25.58
N ASN A 131 -7.42 7.22 24.83
CA ASN A 131 -6.93 5.91 25.25
C ASN A 131 -5.75 5.49 24.36
N TYR A 132 -5.23 4.28 24.57
CA TYR A 132 -4.07 3.75 23.87
C TYR A 132 -2.83 4.64 24.15
N ALA A 133 -1.84 4.63 23.27
CA ALA A 133 -0.75 5.59 23.32
C ALA A 133 -0.78 6.52 22.10
N ASN A 134 -0.89 7.83 22.34
CA ASN A 134 -0.95 8.86 21.28
C ASN A 134 0.18 8.70 20.25
N GLU A 135 1.39 8.39 20.70
CA GLU A 135 2.55 8.23 19.82
C GLU A 135 2.56 6.94 19.01
N THR A 136 1.74 5.95 19.36
CA THR A 136 1.78 4.61 18.74
C THR A 136 0.50 4.25 18.00
N LYS A 137 -0.63 4.98 18.10
CA LYS A 137 -1.83 4.67 17.28
C LYS A 137 -1.47 4.47 15.80
N LYS A 138 -0.78 5.45 15.20
CA LYS A 138 -0.07 5.35 13.90
C LYS A 138 -0.85 4.59 12.82
N TYR A 139 -2.15 4.89 12.67
CA TYR A 139 -3.05 4.22 11.73
C TYR A 139 -2.50 4.18 10.29
N TRP A 140 -2.11 5.34 9.76
CA TRP A 140 -1.54 5.44 8.41
C TRP A 140 -0.24 4.63 8.23
N ARG A 141 0.58 4.49 9.29
CA ARG A 141 1.77 3.65 9.25
C ARG A 141 1.39 2.17 9.24
N THR A 142 0.36 1.78 9.99
CA THR A 142 -0.14 0.41 10.00
C THR A 142 -0.61 0.00 8.61
N ILE A 143 -1.42 0.84 7.93
CA ILE A 143 -1.79 0.61 6.52
C ILE A 143 -0.55 0.45 5.63
N GLN A 144 0.48 1.28 5.80
CA GLN A 144 1.74 1.16 5.05
C GLN A 144 2.43 -0.19 5.26
N GLU A 145 2.45 -0.70 6.49
CA GLU A 145 3.07 -1.97 6.85
C GLU A 145 2.31 -3.16 6.23
N HIS A 146 0.97 -3.13 6.24
CA HIS A 146 0.14 -4.13 5.55
C HIS A 146 0.26 -4.05 4.01
N TYR A 147 0.36 -2.85 3.44
CA TYR A 147 0.55 -2.63 2.00
C TYR A 147 1.92 -3.10 1.50
N GLN A 148 2.95 -3.09 2.36
CA GLN A 148 4.34 -3.30 1.97
C GLN A 148 4.56 -4.63 1.24
N TYR A 149 4.02 -5.74 1.76
CA TYR A 149 4.18 -7.06 1.15
C TYR A 149 3.72 -7.07 -0.31
N PHE A 150 2.53 -6.51 -0.58
CA PHE A 150 1.94 -6.48 -1.92
C PHE A 150 2.75 -5.62 -2.88
N TRP A 151 3.24 -4.47 -2.41
CA TRP A 151 4.11 -3.60 -3.20
C TRP A 151 5.45 -4.26 -3.53
N GLU A 152 6.06 -4.96 -2.57
CA GLU A 152 7.30 -5.71 -2.76
C GLU A 152 7.13 -6.93 -3.68
N HIS A 153 5.91 -7.41 -3.88
CA HIS A 153 5.57 -8.54 -4.75
C HIS A 153 4.79 -8.13 -6.01
N ASP A 154 4.70 -6.83 -6.30
CA ASP A 154 4.04 -6.28 -7.49
C ASP A 154 2.55 -6.63 -7.62
N ILE A 155 1.90 -6.97 -6.50
CA ILE A 155 0.46 -7.29 -6.44
C ILE A 155 -0.31 -5.96 -6.42
N PRO A 156 -1.23 -5.69 -7.36
CA PRO A 156 -2.04 -4.48 -7.34
C PRO A 156 -2.98 -4.45 -6.12
N VAL A 157 -3.05 -3.28 -5.48
CA VAL A 157 -3.91 -3.02 -4.31
C VAL A 157 -4.81 -1.82 -4.57
N GLU A 158 -6.09 -1.95 -4.25
CA GLU A 158 -7.04 -0.83 -4.18
C GLU A 158 -7.17 -0.33 -2.74
N ILE A 159 -7.29 0.97 -2.53
CA ILE A 159 -7.55 1.56 -1.21
C ILE A 159 -9.00 2.03 -1.17
N ILE A 160 -9.86 1.29 -0.48
CA ILE A 160 -11.30 1.40 -0.61
C ILE A 160 -11.95 2.09 0.58
N ALA A 161 -13.07 2.75 0.34
CA ALA A 161 -13.96 3.28 1.36
C ALA A 161 -14.93 2.19 1.85
N THR A 162 -15.57 2.43 3.00
CA THR A 162 -16.58 1.52 3.58
C THR A 162 -17.81 1.33 2.69
N THR A 163 -18.05 2.24 1.75
CA THR A 163 -19.15 2.22 0.78
C THR A 163 -18.85 1.40 -0.47
N ASP A 164 -17.59 1.13 -0.81
CA ASP A 164 -17.19 0.45 -2.05
C ASP A 164 -17.62 -1.03 -2.11
N ASP A 165 -17.88 -1.54 -3.31
CA ASP A 165 -18.21 -2.95 -3.50
C ASP A 165 -17.01 -3.86 -3.16
N LEU A 166 -17.20 -4.79 -2.21
CA LEU A 166 -16.15 -5.72 -1.79
C LEU A 166 -16.05 -6.95 -2.69
N THR A 167 -17.09 -7.27 -3.47
CA THR A 167 -17.16 -8.52 -4.25
C THR A 167 -16.16 -8.58 -5.40
N ALA A 168 -15.56 -7.45 -5.77
CA ALA A 168 -14.49 -7.39 -6.77
C ALA A 168 -13.16 -7.98 -6.28
N TYR A 169 -12.97 -8.10 -4.95
CA TYR A 169 -11.69 -8.44 -4.32
C TYR A 169 -11.69 -9.83 -3.70
N ASP A 170 -10.61 -10.57 -3.92
CA ASP A 170 -10.41 -11.89 -3.33
C ASP A 170 -9.94 -11.77 -1.87
N LEU A 171 -9.29 -10.64 -1.53
CA LEU A 171 -8.79 -10.31 -0.19
C LEU A 171 -9.10 -8.84 0.17
N VAL A 172 -9.73 -8.62 1.32
CA VAL A 172 -9.94 -7.30 1.95
C VAL A 172 -9.19 -7.25 3.28
N ILE A 173 -8.43 -6.17 3.48
CA ILE A 173 -7.67 -5.90 4.71
C ILE A 173 -8.25 -4.66 5.37
N ASP A 174 -8.66 -4.78 6.63
CA ASP A 174 -9.35 -3.74 7.39
C ASP A 174 -8.60 -3.48 8.71
N PRO A 175 -7.43 -2.80 8.65
CA PRO A 175 -6.56 -2.64 9.81
C PRO A 175 -7.07 -1.53 10.73
N MET A 176 -7.09 -1.76 12.04
CA MET A 176 -7.40 -0.77 13.08
C MET A 176 -8.67 0.05 12.79
N HIS A 177 -9.74 -0.59 12.35
CA HIS A 177 -11.00 0.07 12.03
C HIS A 177 -11.81 0.31 13.31
N PHE A 178 -11.26 1.20 14.14
CA PHE A 178 -11.75 1.62 15.43
C PHE A 178 -13.20 2.14 15.40
N MET A 179 -13.50 3.07 14.49
CA MET A 179 -14.83 3.64 14.28
C MET A 179 -15.52 2.89 13.14
N MET A 180 -16.34 1.90 13.48
CA MET A 180 -16.98 1.03 12.50
C MET A 180 -18.50 1.04 12.67
N SER A 181 -19.25 1.34 11.62
CA SER A 181 -20.70 1.20 11.68
C SER A 181 -21.14 -0.27 11.68
N ALA A 182 -22.23 -0.58 12.40
CA ALA A 182 -22.86 -1.90 12.36
C ALA A 182 -23.21 -2.34 10.92
N ARG A 183 -23.60 -1.40 10.05
CA ARG A 183 -23.86 -1.65 8.63
C ARG A 183 -22.61 -2.17 7.91
N PHE A 184 -21.43 -1.61 8.19
CA PHE A 184 -20.20 -2.08 7.59
C PHE A 184 -19.79 -3.45 8.13
N ALA A 185 -19.97 -3.71 9.44
CA ALA A 185 -19.77 -5.05 10.00
C ALA A 185 -20.65 -6.12 9.32
N THR A 186 -21.93 -5.82 9.09
CA THR A 186 -22.83 -6.70 8.31
C THR A 186 -22.34 -6.92 6.88
N LYS A 187 -21.79 -5.89 6.24
CA LYS A 187 -21.22 -5.96 4.89
C LYS A 187 -19.97 -6.85 4.84
N LEU A 188 -19.07 -6.73 5.81
CA LEU A 188 -17.89 -7.58 5.95
C LEU A 188 -18.30 -9.05 6.13
N LYS A 189 -19.28 -9.31 7.00
CA LYS A 189 -19.83 -10.66 7.19
C LYS A 189 -20.37 -11.25 5.90
N ALA A 190 -21.18 -10.49 5.17
CA ALA A 190 -21.75 -10.93 3.90
C ALA A 190 -20.68 -11.19 2.82
N TYR A 191 -19.64 -10.34 2.77
CA TYR A 191 -18.49 -10.52 1.87
C TYR A 191 -17.77 -11.84 2.15
N VAL A 192 -17.46 -12.14 3.42
CA VAL A 192 -16.79 -13.40 3.79
C VAL A 192 -17.68 -14.61 3.50
N GLN A 193 -18.97 -14.54 3.83
CA GLN A 193 -19.93 -15.62 3.56
C GLN A 193 -19.99 -16.02 2.07
N GLN A 194 -19.76 -15.07 1.17
CA GLN A 194 -19.79 -15.25 -0.28
C GLN A 194 -18.46 -15.72 -0.89
N GLY A 195 -17.42 -15.97 -0.08
CA GLY A 195 -16.12 -16.44 -0.56
C GLY A 195 -14.97 -15.45 -0.40
N GLY A 196 -15.26 -14.24 0.10
CA GLY A 196 -14.25 -13.23 0.39
C GLY A 196 -13.30 -13.64 1.52
N HIS A 197 -12.06 -13.16 1.45
CA HIS A 197 -11.10 -13.32 2.54
C HIS A 197 -10.91 -11.98 3.24
N LEU A 198 -11.12 -11.95 4.55
CA LEU A 198 -11.03 -10.73 5.35
C LEU A 198 -9.86 -10.80 6.32
N ILE A 199 -9.16 -9.69 6.51
CA ILE A 199 -8.18 -9.54 7.59
C ILE A 199 -8.56 -8.34 8.43
N GLY A 200 -8.89 -8.57 9.70
CA GLY A 200 -8.99 -7.53 10.72
C GLY A 200 -7.77 -7.53 11.63
N THR A 201 -7.61 -6.46 12.41
CA THR A 201 -6.55 -6.36 13.42
C THR A 201 -7.10 -5.94 14.77
N TYR A 202 -6.20 -5.89 15.75
CA TYR A 202 -6.42 -5.18 17.01
C TYR A 202 -7.03 -3.80 16.81
N ILE A 203 -7.80 -3.33 17.80
CA ILE A 203 -8.48 -2.01 17.80
C ILE A 203 -9.45 -1.88 16.61
N THR A 204 -10.42 -2.80 16.52
CA THR A 204 -11.43 -2.83 15.45
C THR A 204 -12.83 -2.94 16.03
N GLY A 205 -13.78 -2.14 15.56
CA GLY A 205 -15.19 -2.22 15.96
C GLY A 205 -15.50 -1.70 17.35
N VAL A 206 -14.84 -0.63 17.79
CA VAL A 206 -14.90 -0.12 19.17
C VAL A 206 -16.02 0.91 19.36
N VAL A 207 -16.16 1.85 18.42
CA VAL A 207 -17.17 2.91 18.46
C VAL A 207 -17.96 2.98 17.16
N ASP A 208 -19.16 3.54 17.23
CA ASP A 208 -19.98 3.85 16.06
C ASP A 208 -19.61 5.19 15.41
N HIS A 209 -20.33 5.57 14.36
CA HIS A 209 -20.11 6.81 13.61
C HIS A 209 -20.31 8.10 14.42
N ASP A 210 -21.01 8.04 15.54
CA ASP A 210 -21.23 9.18 16.45
C ASP A 210 -20.17 9.18 17.58
N PHE A 211 -19.12 8.35 17.45
CA PHE A 211 -18.07 8.17 18.43
C PHE A 211 -18.57 7.60 19.77
N LEU A 212 -19.68 6.86 19.75
CA LEU A 212 -20.24 6.18 20.92
C LEU A 212 -19.73 4.74 20.98
N ALA A 213 -19.22 4.33 22.14
CA ALA A 213 -18.73 2.97 22.35
C ALA A 213 -19.88 1.95 22.25
N TYR A 214 -19.64 0.87 21.51
CA TYR A 214 -20.57 -0.26 21.51
C TYR A 214 -20.61 -0.90 22.90
N GLN A 215 -21.82 -1.24 23.37
CA GLN A 215 -22.05 -1.83 24.69
C GLN A 215 -22.21 -3.35 24.61
N GLY A 216 -22.03 -4.04 25.75
CA GLY A 216 -22.14 -5.50 25.82
C GLY A 216 -21.02 -6.19 25.04
N ASP A 217 -21.39 -7.19 24.25
CA ASP A 217 -20.47 -7.95 23.37
C ASP A 217 -20.06 -7.16 22.09
N GLY A 218 -20.45 -5.89 21.96
CA GLY A 218 -20.06 -5.08 20.82
C GLY A 218 -20.87 -5.36 19.55
N LEU A 219 -20.19 -5.52 18.41
CA LEU A 219 -20.80 -5.75 17.10
C LEU A 219 -20.99 -7.25 16.82
N ALA A 220 -22.21 -7.76 16.99
CA ALA A 220 -22.51 -9.19 16.83
C ALA A 220 -22.11 -9.78 15.45
N ASP A 221 -22.26 -9.00 14.37
CA ASP A 221 -21.82 -9.45 13.04
C ASP A 221 -20.30 -9.52 12.91
N LEU A 222 -19.55 -8.68 13.63
CA LEU A 222 -18.10 -8.69 13.66
C LEU A 222 -17.58 -9.90 14.44
N GLU A 223 -18.15 -10.16 15.62
CA GLU A 223 -17.84 -11.36 16.43
C GLU A 223 -18.13 -12.64 15.64
N ALA A 224 -19.29 -12.71 14.98
CA ALA A 224 -19.64 -13.85 14.14
C ALA A 224 -18.70 -14.02 12.92
N THR A 225 -18.18 -12.92 12.39
CA THR A 225 -17.24 -12.92 11.27
C THR A 225 -15.89 -13.47 11.69
N TYR A 226 -15.27 -12.89 12.70
CA TYR A 226 -13.94 -13.30 13.14
C TYR A 226 -13.94 -14.51 14.06
N GLY A 227 -15.09 -14.93 14.58
CA GLY A 227 -15.22 -16.08 15.47
C GLY A 227 -14.47 -15.88 16.79
N ILE A 228 -14.40 -14.65 17.28
CA ILE A 228 -13.71 -14.26 18.51
C ILE A 228 -14.52 -13.22 19.28
N LYS A 229 -14.17 -13.04 20.55
CA LYS A 229 -14.55 -11.91 21.39
C LYS A 229 -13.30 -11.21 21.91
N VAL A 230 -13.21 -9.90 21.73
CA VAL A 230 -12.11 -9.10 22.30
C VAL A 230 -12.44 -8.78 23.74
N GLN A 231 -11.58 -9.15 24.67
CA GLN A 231 -11.79 -8.93 26.11
C GLN A 231 -11.19 -7.59 26.54
N GLU A 232 -9.94 -7.32 26.12
CA GLU A 232 -9.23 -6.10 26.45
C GLU A 232 -8.08 -5.84 25.45
N THR A 233 -7.66 -4.58 25.35
CA THR A 233 -6.48 -4.15 24.58
C THR A 233 -5.40 -3.69 25.54
N ASP A 234 -4.30 -4.43 25.62
CA ASP A 234 -3.09 -4.04 26.34
C ASP A 234 -2.25 -3.09 25.47
N THR A 235 -1.79 -1.98 26.06
CA THR A 235 -0.96 -0.97 25.39
C THR A 235 0.43 -0.99 25.99
N LEU A 236 1.41 -1.38 25.19
CA LEU A 236 2.79 -1.57 25.62
C LEU A 236 3.55 -0.23 25.72
N TYR A 237 4.39 -0.11 26.73
CA TYR A 237 5.39 0.97 26.81
C TYR A 237 6.45 0.82 25.69
N PRO A 238 7.14 1.91 25.28
CA PRO A 238 8.09 1.87 24.16
C PRO A 238 9.25 0.85 24.29
N GLN A 239 9.59 0.42 25.50
CA GLN A 239 10.64 -0.58 25.76
C GLN A 239 10.08 -1.98 26.10
N GLN A 240 8.76 -2.12 26.17
CA GLN A 240 8.08 -3.38 26.44
C GLN A 240 7.72 -4.04 25.13
N HIS A 241 8.12 -5.30 24.99
CA HIS A 241 7.85 -6.11 23.81
C HIS A 241 7.32 -7.47 24.24
N ASN A 242 6.33 -7.97 23.50
CA ASN A 242 5.91 -9.36 23.56
C ASN A 242 6.46 -10.11 22.34
N ALA A 243 6.10 -11.38 22.20
CA ALA A 243 6.31 -12.13 20.98
C ALA A 243 5.11 -13.04 20.75
N LEU A 244 4.81 -13.34 19.49
CA LEU A 244 3.85 -14.37 19.13
C LEU A 244 4.55 -15.54 18.43
N THR A 245 4.08 -16.75 18.67
CA THR A 245 4.50 -17.93 17.93
C THR A 245 3.46 -18.22 16.86
N ALA A 246 3.86 -18.20 15.59
CA ALA A 246 3.03 -18.63 14.46
C ALA A 246 3.92 -19.32 13.44
N TYR A 247 3.38 -20.28 12.67
CA TYR A 247 4.14 -20.92 11.59
C TYR A 247 5.49 -21.53 12.01
N HIS A 248 5.58 -22.04 13.25
CA HIS A 248 6.81 -22.57 13.87
C HIS A 248 7.94 -21.55 14.05
N GLN A 249 7.62 -20.25 14.05
CA GLN A 249 8.56 -19.15 14.27
C GLN A 249 8.03 -18.19 15.33
N ALA A 250 8.94 -17.48 15.99
CA ALA A 250 8.61 -16.40 16.92
C ALA A 250 8.75 -15.07 16.20
N TYR A 251 7.77 -14.19 16.37
CA TYR A 251 7.75 -12.84 15.81
C TYR A 251 7.57 -11.82 16.92
N GLN A 252 8.26 -10.69 16.79
CA GLN A 252 8.18 -9.62 17.78
C GLN A 252 6.81 -8.93 17.73
N VAL A 253 6.27 -8.61 18.91
CA VAL A 253 5.05 -7.85 19.10
C VAL A 253 5.38 -6.53 19.81
N ASN A 254 4.84 -5.44 19.28
CA ASN A 254 5.09 -4.07 19.70
C ASN A 254 3.76 -3.34 19.93
N ASP A 255 3.75 -2.27 20.72
CA ASP A 255 2.65 -1.31 20.91
C ASP A 255 1.30 -1.84 21.45
N TYR A 256 0.67 -2.86 20.84
CA TYR A 256 -0.69 -3.30 21.15
C TYR A 256 -0.86 -4.82 21.12
N CYS A 257 -1.57 -5.34 22.11
CA CYS A 257 -2.02 -6.73 22.19
C CYS A 257 -3.51 -6.78 22.59
N ASP A 258 -4.38 -7.20 21.68
CA ASP A 258 -5.74 -7.58 22.02
C ASP A 258 -5.73 -8.99 22.63
N VAL A 259 -6.32 -9.12 23.82
CA VAL A 259 -6.60 -10.39 24.47
C VAL A 259 -7.95 -10.86 23.96
N VAL A 260 -7.96 -12.00 23.27
CA VAL A 260 -9.16 -12.49 22.59
C VAL A 260 -9.53 -13.89 23.05
N GLU A 261 -10.83 -14.14 23.15
CA GLU A 261 -11.41 -15.47 23.34
C GLU A 261 -11.94 -15.98 22.00
N THR A 262 -11.58 -17.20 21.63
CA THR A 262 -12.12 -17.84 20.41
C THR A 262 -13.49 -18.44 20.67
N THR A 263 -14.43 -18.20 19.78
CA THR A 263 -15.72 -18.91 19.74
C THR A 263 -15.68 -19.99 18.66
N THR A 264 -15.61 -19.60 17.39
CA THR A 264 -15.57 -20.49 16.23
C THR A 264 -14.24 -20.47 15.50
N ALA A 265 -13.40 -19.47 15.77
CA ALA A 265 -12.11 -19.33 15.11
C ALA A 265 -11.10 -20.40 15.55
N GLN A 266 -10.30 -20.85 14.58
CA GLN A 266 -9.10 -21.63 14.81
C GLN A 266 -7.92 -20.70 15.16
N VAL A 267 -7.13 -21.09 16.16
CA VAL A 267 -5.89 -20.41 16.52
C VAL A 267 -4.77 -20.78 15.56
N LEU A 268 -4.12 -19.77 14.97
CA LEU A 268 -2.94 -19.91 14.09
C LEU A 268 -1.63 -19.50 14.78
N GLY A 269 -1.73 -18.68 15.82
CA GLY A 269 -0.58 -18.28 16.63
C GLY A 269 -0.99 -17.76 18.01
N THR A 270 -0.05 -17.81 18.95
CA THR A 270 -0.30 -17.48 20.37
C THR A 270 0.77 -16.55 20.93
N TYR A 271 0.41 -15.72 21.90
CA TYR A 271 1.37 -14.91 22.65
C TYR A 271 2.36 -15.78 23.45
N GLN A 272 3.58 -15.30 23.65
CA GLN A 272 4.63 -16.02 24.37
C GLN A 272 4.83 -15.53 25.81
N LYS A 273 4.50 -14.26 26.10
CA LYS A 273 4.80 -13.62 27.38
C LYS A 273 3.60 -12.84 27.90
N ASP A 274 3.79 -12.27 29.09
CA ASP A 274 2.82 -11.48 29.83
C ASP A 274 1.64 -12.32 30.38
N PHE A 275 0.69 -11.66 31.05
CA PHE A 275 -0.43 -12.33 31.71
C PHE A 275 -1.37 -13.11 30.76
N TYR A 276 -1.26 -12.85 29.45
CA TYR A 276 -1.97 -13.53 28.36
C TYR A 276 -1.06 -14.49 27.56
N ALA A 277 0.07 -14.94 28.11
CA ALA A 277 0.90 -15.96 27.47
C ALA A 277 0.10 -17.24 27.15
N GLY A 278 0.26 -17.77 25.95
CA GLY A 278 -0.45 -18.97 25.47
C GLY A 278 -1.86 -18.72 24.94
N THR A 279 -2.41 -17.51 25.07
CA THR A 279 -3.70 -17.16 24.47
C THR A 279 -3.56 -16.81 22.98
N PRO A 280 -4.67 -16.82 22.20
CA PRO A 280 -4.64 -16.56 20.76
C PRO A 280 -4.13 -15.14 20.42
N ALA A 281 -3.22 -15.05 19.45
CA ALA A 281 -2.69 -13.80 18.90
C ALA A 281 -2.98 -13.65 17.39
N VAL A 282 -3.19 -14.77 16.70
CA VAL A 282 -3.55 -14.83 15.28
C VAL A 282 -4.61 -15.92 15.13
N THR A 283 -5.75 -15.60 14.54
CA THR A 283 -6.85 -16.56 14.35
C THR A 283 -7.36 -16.55 12.92
N VAL A 284 -8.07 -17.61 12.55
CA VAL A 284 -8.86 -17.69 11.31
C VAL A 284 -10.20 -18.32 11.62
N ASN A 285 -11.28 -17.72 11.13
CA ASN A 285 -12.62 -18.28 11.16
C ASN A 285 -13.10 -18.58 9.75
N GLN A 286 -13.59 -19.79 9.53
CA GLN A 286 -14.24 -20.14 8.27
C GLN A 286 -15.72 -19.74 8.37
N LEU A 287 -16.18 -18.91 7.45
CA LEU A 287 -17.56 -18.43 7.45
C LEU A 287 -18.14 -18.46 6.04
N GLY A 288 -19.17 -19.28 5.85
CA GLY A 288 -19.75 -19.52 4.53
C GLY A 288 -18.70 -20.13 3.59
N GLN A 289 -18.41 -19.46 2.48
CA GLN A 289 -17.45 -19.91 1.48
C GLN A 289 -16.05 -19.26 1.62
N GLY A 290 -15.89 -18.32 2.55
CA GLY A 290 -14.66 -17.55 2.75
C GLY A 290 -14.08 -17.71 4.14
N ALA A 291 -13.06 -16.89 4.44
CA ALA A 291 -12.38 -16.93 5.73
C ALA A 291 -12.05 -15.52 6.26
N ALA A 292 -12.18 -15.33 7.56
CA ALA A 292 -11.82 -14.10 8.25
C ALA A 292 -10.65 -14.35 9.20
N TYR A 293 -9.56 -13.62 9.01
CA TYR A 293 -8.36 -13.66 9.84
C TYR A 293 -8.36 -12.47 10.79
N TYR A 294 -7.94 -12.68 12.03
CA TYR A 294 -7.76 -11.61 12.99
C TYR A 294 -6.33 -11.60 13.53
N LEU A 295 -5.67 -10.45 13.39
CA LEU A 295 -4.32 -10.21 13.90
C LEU A 295 -4.43 -9.39 15.19
N ALA A 296 -4.41 -10.07 16.33
CA ALA A 296 -4.67 -9.44 17.63
C ALA A 296 -3.48 -8.60 18.13
N ALA A 297 -2.37 -8.51 17.40
CA ALA A 297 -1.19 -7.80 17.84
C ALA A 297 -0.54 -7.01 16.71
N ARG A 298 0.10 -5.88 17.05
CA ARG A 298 1.02 -5.24 16.11
C ARG A 298 2.34 -5.98 16.12
N THR A 299 2.77 -6.37 14.93
CA THR A 299 4.01 -7.12 14.68
C THR A 299 4.94 -6.33 13.77
N ASP A 300 6.16 -6.83 13.60
CA ASP A 300 7.06 -6.33 12.58
C ASP A 300 6.79 -6.94 11.19
N THR A 301 7.46 -6.42 10.17
CA THR A 301 7.23 -6.77 8.77
C THR A 301 7.59 -8.22 8.42
N ASP A 302 8.37 -8.91 9.24
CA ASP A 302 8.74 -10.31 9.04
C ASP A 302 7.57 -11.26 9.25
N PHE A 303 6.72 -11.00 10.26
CA PHE A 303 5.44 -11.70 10.42
C PHE A 303 4.51 -11.42 9.25
N LEU A 304 4.32 -10.14 8.90
CA LEU A 304 3.43 -9.75 7.81
C LEU A 304 3.87 -10.37 6.47
N ASP A 305 5.18 -10.44 6.18
CA ASP A 305 5.70 -11.13 5.00
C ASP A 305 5.36 -12.62 5.01
N ALA A 306 5.62 -13.32 6.13
CA ALA A 306 5.30 -14.74 6.26
C ALA A 306 3.80 -15.02 6.15
N PHE A 307 2.96 -14.17 6.77
CA PHE A 307 1.51 -14.25 6.76
C PHE A 307 0.94 -14.03 5.35
N TYR A 308 1.28 -12.90 4.73
CA TYR A 308 0.76 -12.55 3.41
C TYR A 308 1.32 -13.43 2.30
N LYS A 309 2.53 -13.98 2.44
CA LYS A 309 3.06 -14.97 1.51
C LYS A 309 2.18 -16.21 1.41
N ARG A 310 1.65 -16.69 2.54
CA ARG A 310 0.74 -17.84 2.56
C ARG A 310 -0.57 -17.50 1.87
N LEU A 311 -1.19 -16.37 2.22
CA LEU A 311 -2.44 -15.93 1.61
C LEU A 311 -2.31 -15.64 0.11
N ALA A 312 -1.26 -14.94 -0.31
CA ALA A 312 -1.02 -14.67 -1.72
C ALA A 312 -0.80 -15.94 -2.54
N THR A 313 -0.28 -17.00 -1.92
CA THR A 313 -0.16 -18.31 -2.57
C THR A 313 -1.51 -19.03 -2.62
N SER A 314 -2.24 -19.11 -1.50
CA SER A 314 -3.53 -19.83 -1.45
C SER A 314 -4.61 -19.18 -2.30
N LEU A 315 -4.58 -17.85 -2.42
CA LEU A 315 -5.53 -17.05 -3.19
C LEU A 315 -5.02 -16.70 -4.60
N ALA A 316 -3.84 -17.21 -4.99
CA ALA A 316 -3.22 -16.95 -6.29
C ALA A 316 -3.14 -15.44 -6.67
N LEU A 317 -2.82 -14.58 -5.70
CA LEU A 317 -2.84 -13.12 -5.86
C LEU A 317 -1.67 -12.56 -6.69
N LYS A 318 -0.63 -13.37 -6.93
CA LYS A 318 0.56 -12.91 -7.66
C LYS A 318 0.24 -12.76 -9.15
N PRO A 319 0.50 -11.60 -9.76
CA PRO A 319 0.29 -11.43 -11.19
C PRO A 319 1.30 -12.27 -11.98
N ALA A 320 0.85 -12.82 -13.11
CA ALA A 320 1.73 -13.41 -14.10
C ALA A 320 2.44 -12.30 -14.89
N LEU A 321 3.69 -12.01 -14.53
CA LEU A 321 4.50 -10.97 -15.15
C LEU A 321 5.56 -11.59 -16.06
N PRO A 322 5.78 -11.07 -17.29
CA PRO A 322 6.86 -11.52 -18.17
C PRO A 322 8.25 -10.99 -17.77
N VAL A 323 8.36 -10.35 -16.60
CA VAL A 323 9.56 -9.68 -16.09
C VAL A 323 9.86 -10.19 -14.68
N ILE A 324 11.00 -10.85 -14.54
CA ILE A 324 11.54 -11.29 -13.26
C ILE A 324 12.46 -10.21 -12.72
N LYS A 325 12.16 -9.71 -11.51
CA LYS A 325 13.02 -8.77 -10.79
C LYS A 325 14.02 -9.47 -9.88
N ALA A 326 15.21 -8.89 -9.75
CA ALA A 326 16.27 -9.44 -8.89
C ALA A 326 16.02 -9.26 -7.39
N ASN A 327 15.26 -8.25 -6.98
CA ASN A 327 14.98 -7.95 -5.56
C ASN A 327 13.77 -7.02 -5.41
N ALA A 328 13.29 -6.87 -4.17
CA ALA A 328 12.13 -6.05 -3.81
C ALA A 328 12.32 -4.52 -3.95
N LYS A 329 13.53 -4.03 -4.26
CA LYS A 329 13.75 -2.60 -4.56
C LYS A 329 13.38 -2.24 -5.99
N VAL A 330 13.13 -3.23 -6.85
CA VAL A 330 12.47 -3.04 -8.15
C VAL A 330 10.98 -3.25 -7.95
N SER A 331 10.17 -2.32 -8.44
CA SER A 331 8.72 -2.51 -8.55
C SER A 331 8.33 -2.60 -10.01
N ILE A 332 7.37 -3.47 -10.29
CA ILE A 332 6.74 -3.64 -11.59
C ILE A 332 5.28 -3.26 -11.39
N GLN A 333 4.79 -2.27 -12.12
CA GLN A 333 3.38 -1.88 -12.11
C GLN A 333 2.85 -1.97 -13.54
N VAL A 334 1.61 -2.42 -13.69
CA VAL A 334 1.02 -2.71 -15.00
C VAL A 334 -0.13 -1.78 -15.26
N ARG A 335 -0.09 -1.13 -16.43
CA ARG A 335 -1.27 -0.50 -17.03
C ARG A 335 -1.66 -1.25 -18.29
N GLU A 336 -2.95 -1.35 -18.56
CA GLU A 336 -3.46 -2.11 -19.68
C GLU A 336 -4.75 -1.54 -20.25
N ASN A 337 -5.06 -1.96 -21.47
CA ASN A 337 -6.38 -1.79 -22.09
C ASN A 337 -6.81 -3.14 -22.69
N ALA A 338 -7.81 -3.15 -23.57
CA ALA A 338 -8.31 -4.37 -24.18
C ALA A 338 -7.26 -5.13 -25.02
N THR A 339 -6.23 -4.45 -25.53
CA THR A 339 -5.30 -5.00 -26.54
C THR A 339 -3.84 -5.02 -26.10
N THR A 340 -3.46 -4.24 -25.10
CA THR A 340 -2.05 -3.96 -24.79
C THR A 340 -1.82 -3.89 -23.28
N ARG A 341 -0.65 -4.34 -22.82
CA ARG A 341 -0.11 -4.16 -21.47
C ARG A 341 1.20 -3.36 -21.52
N TYR A 342 1.36 -2.46 -20.56
CA TYR A 342 2.56 -1.68 -20.31
C TYR A 342 3.10 -2.02 -18.92
N TYR A 343 4.35 -2.50 -18.88
CA TYR A 343 5.06 -2.88 -17.66
C TYR A 343 6.04 -1.77 -17.30
N PHE A 344 5.73 -1.01 -16.26
CA PHE A 344 6.62 0.00 -15.70
C PHE A 344 7.56 -0.66 -14.70
N VAL A 345 8.82 -0.81 -15.07
CA VAL A 345 9.86 -1.47 -14.27
C VAL A 345 10.76 -0.39 -13.68
N ILE A 346 10.70 -0.22 -12.35
CA ILE A 346 11.27 0.93 -11.66
C ILE A 346 12.22 0.48 -10.56
N ASN A 347 13.50 0.87 -10.64
CA ASN A 347 14.47 0.63 -9.56
C ASN A 347 14.45 1.79 -8.56
N PHE A 348 14.02 1.54 -7.33
CA PHE A 348 14.00 2.56 -6.27
C PHE A 348 15.32 2.69 -5.50
N SER A 349 16.35 1.92 -5.86
CA SER A 349 17.63 1.90 -5.16
C SER A 349 18.67 2.83 -5.78
N HIS A 350 19.65 3.23 -4.97
CA HIS A 350 20.83 4.00 -5.38
C HIS A 350 21.90 3.14 -6.06
N ARG A 351 21.63 1.87 -6.34
CA ARG A 351 22.56 0.94 -6.99
C ARG A 351 21.93 0.42 -8.29
N PRO A 352 22.72 0.21 -9.36
CA PRO A 352 22.22 -0.49 -10.52
C PRO A 352 21.84 -1.93 -10.16
N THR A 353 20.91 -2.49 -10.91
CA THR A 353 20.43 -3.87 -10.79
C THR A 353 20.05 -4.38 -12.18
N THR A 354 19.59 -5.62 -12.26
CA THR A 354 19.07 -6.20 -13.51
C THR A 354 17.67 -6.74 -13.33
N VAL A 355 16.93 -6.84 -14.44
CA VAL A 355 15.71 -7.65 -14.56
C VAL A 355 15.87 -8.66 -15.68
N THR A 356 15.06 -9.71 -15.70
CA THR A 356 15.07 -10.72 -16.77
C THR A 356 13.71 -10.76 -17.43
N LEU A 357 13.66 -10.58 -18.75
CA LEU A 357 12.44 -10.72 -19.54
C LEU A 357 12.33 -12.17 -20.01
N GLU A 358 11.28 -12.86 -19.59
CA GLU A 358 11.06 -14.28 -19.94
C GLU A 358 10.59 -14.46 -21.38
N VAL A 359 10.02 -13.41 -21.96
CA VAL A 359 9.58 -13.35 -23.36
C VAL A 359 10.11 -12.07 -24.03
N PRO A 360 10.18 -12.02 -25.37
CA PRO A 360 10.47 -10.78 -26.08
C PRO A 360 9.41 -9.70 -25.82
N LEU A 361 9.84 -8.51 -25.39
CA LEU A 361 8.98 -7.35 -25.15
C LEU A 361 9.50 -6.14 -25.92
N ARG A 362 8.60 -5.25 -26.34
CA ARG A 362 8.99 -3.96 -26.92
C ARG A 362 9.35 -2.98 -25.81
N GLN A 363 10.60 -2.58 -25.72
CA GLN A 363 11.04 -1.48 -24.88
C GLN A 363 10.62 -0.14 -25.50
N ILE A 364 9.94 0.70 -24.73
CA ILE A 364 9.28 1.91 -25.23
C ILE A 364 10.27 3.03 -25.58
N PHE A 365 11.24 3.33 -24.72
CA PHE A 365 12.07 4.54 -24.89
C PHE A 365 13.09 4.43 -26.04
N GLU A 366 13.61 3.23 -26.30
CA GLU A 366 14.55 2.94 -27.38
C GLU A 366 13.87 2.30 -28.60
N ASN A 367 12.58 1.98 -28.48
CA ASN A 367 11.77 1.40 -29.55
C ASN A 367 12.37 0.13 -30.18
N GLN A 368 12.78 -0.81 -29.35
CA GLN A 368 13.39 -2.09 -29.76
C GLN A 368 12.73 -3.26 -29.05
N VAL A 369 12.75 -4.43 -29.68
CA VAL A 369 12.32 -5.68 -29.03
C VAL A 369 13.52 -6.31 -28.35
N VAL A 370 13.40 -6.57 -27.05
CA VAL A 370 14.48 -7.11 -26.20
C VAL A 370 13.97 -8.31 -25.39
N SER A 371 14.88 -9.18 -24.97
CA SER A 371 14.59 -10.37 -24.17
C SER A 371 15.76 -10.71 -23.24
N GLY A 372 15.55 -11.60 -22.28
CA GLY A 372 16.60 -12.02 -21.36
C GLY A 372 17.01 -10.90 -20.39
N LYS A 373 18.28 -10.88 -19.99
CA LYS A 373 18.79 -9.97 -18.95
C LYS A 373 18.87 -8.53 -19.46
N GLN A 374 18.28 -7.60 -18.72
CA GLN A 374 18.30 -6.17 -18.98
C GLN A 374 18.91 -5.41 -17.79
N ASP A 375 19.77 -4.45 -18.09
CA ASP A 375 20.35 -3.57 -17.08
C ASP A 375 19.37 -2.45 -16.71
N LEU A 376 19.29 -2.16 -15.41
CA LEU A 376 18.46 -1.11 -14.86
C LEU A 376 19.30 -0.24 -13.93
N ALA A 377 19.55 1.00 -14.35
CA ALA A 377 20.37 1.95 -13.61
C ALA A 377 19.83 2.22 -12.19
N SER A 378 20.65 2.79 -11.31
CA SER A 378 20.16 3.34 -10.04
C SER A 378 19.08 4.39 -10.31
N TYR A 379 17.94 4.30 -9.64
CA TYR A 379 16.77 5.13 -9.95
C TYR A 379 16.30 5.04 -11.41
N GLY A 380 16.67 3.98 -12.13
CA GLY A 380 16.31 3.80 -13.53
C GLY A 380 14.87 3.33 -13.71
N VAL A 381 14.30 3.71 -14.85
CA VAL A 381 12.98 3.26 -15.30
C VAL A 381 13.11 2.67 -16.69
N GLN A 382 12.47 1.51 -16.90
CA GLN A 382 12.22 0.95 -18.22
C GLN A 382 10.73 0.66 -18.35
N VAL A 383 10.16 0.97 -19.50
CA VAL A 383 8.78 0.60 -19.82
C VAL A 383 8.78 -0.38 -20.97
N TYR A 384 8.14 -1.52 -20.76
CA TYR A 384 7.97 -2.56 -21.76
C TYR A 384 6.51 -2.67 -22.17
N MET A 385 6.26 -3.10 -23.40
CA MET A 385 4.92 -3.32 -23.93
C MET A 385 4.78 -4.73 -24.52
N MET A 386 3.59 -5.29 -24.33
CA MET A 386 3.15 -6.56 -24.90
C MET A 386 1.71 -6.42 -25.40
N ASN A 387 1.42 -6.91 -26.60
CA ASN A 387 0.06 -7.07 -27.08
C ASN A 387 -0.58 -8.30 -26.41
N LYS A 388 -1.88 -8.22 -26.11
CA LYS A 388 -2.66 -9.29 -25.48
C LYS A 388 -3.08 -10.37 -26.47
#